data_AF-A0A933XMU2-F1
#
_entry.id   AF-A0A933XMU2-F1
#
_cell.length_a   1.000
_cell.length_b   1.000
_cell.length_c   1.000
_cell.angle_alpha   90.00
_cell.angle_beta   90.00
_cell.angle_gamma   90.00
#
_symmetry.space_group_name_H-M   'P 1'
#
loop_
_entity.id
_entity.type
_entity.pdbx_description
1 polymer ?
#
loop_
_entity_poly.entity_id
_entity_poly.type
_entity_poly.pdbx_seq_one_letter_code
_entity_poly.pdbx_strand_id
1 'polypeptide(L)' 'MTFSELTRLLEENGFRFVKEKGSIRYYGKAGVERLIRLDYHGPKEVPTGTCQIQNSK' A
#
# COMPACT_ATOMS: atom_id res chain seq x y z
N MET A 1 -13.28 2.12 1.49
CA MET A 1 -12.05 2.77 1.02
C MET A 1 -11.66 2.12 -0.30
N THR A 2 -11.68 2.88 -1.38
CA THR A 2 -11.24 2.43 -2.69
C THR A 2 -9.72 2.37 -2.74
N PHE A 3 -9.18 1.62 -3.71
CA PHE A 3 -7.75 1.60 -3.98
C PHE A 3 -7.20 3.02 -4.22
N SER A 4 -7.91 3.80 -5.04
CA SER A 4 -7.53 5.17 -5.39
C SER A 4 -7.48 6.11 -4.18
N GLU A 5 -8.41 5.96 -3.23
CA GLU A 5 -8.40 6.74 -1.98
C GLU A 5 -7.18 6.39 -1.12
N LEU A 6 -6.86 5.09 -1.00
CA LEU A 6 -5.72 4.65 -0.18
C LEU A 6 -4.38 5.07 -0.81
N THR A 7 -4.24 4.96 -2.14
CA THR A 7 -3.01 5.41 -2.81
C THR A 7 -2.81 6.91 -2.66
N ARG A 8 -3.89 7.70 -2.75
CA ARG A 8 -3.84 9.14 -2.54
C ARG A 8 -3.42 9.49 -1.11
N LEU A 9 -4.00 8.83 -0.11
CA LEU A 9 -3.63 9.04 1.29
C LEU A 9 -2.15 8.71 1.54
N LEU A 10 -1.64 7.63 0.95
CA LEU A 10 -0.23 7.25 1.06
C LEU A 10 0.68 8.32 0.46
N GLU A 11 0.35 8.81 -0.73
CA GLU A 11 1.11 9.86 -1.41
C GLU A 11 1.09 11.19 -0.63
N GLU A 12 -0.07 11.59 -0.10
CA GLU A 12 -0.22 12.79 0.75
C GLU A 12 0.61 12.68 2.05
N ASN A 13 0.80 11.46 2.58
CA ASN A 13 1.65 11.20 3.75
C ASN A 13 3.15 11.05 3.41
N GLY A 14 3.53 11.27 2.14
CA GLY A 14 4.91 11.22 1.66
C GLY A 14 5.43 9.81 1.36
N PHE A 15 4.54 8.81 1.30
CA PHE A 15 4.90 7.52 0.71
C PHE A 15 4.90 7.63 -0.81
N ARG A 16 5.80 6.90 -1.45
CA ARG A 16 5.94 6.85 -2.90
C ARG A 16 5.86 5.41 -3.36
N PHE A 17 5.30 5.24 -4.55
CA PHE A 17 5.31 3.95 -5.22
C PHE A 17 6.76 3.49 -5.45
N VAL A 18 7.05 2.25 -5.07
CA VAL A 18 8.37 1.61 -5.22
C VAL A 18 8.34 0.57 -6.33
N LYS A 19 7.34 -0.33 -6.29
CA LYS A 19 7.19 -1.41 -7.28
C LYS A 19 5.79 -2.02 -7.28
N GLU A 20 5.42 -2.64 -8.39
CA GLU A 20 4.20 -3.42 -8.55
C GLU A 20 4.58 -4.87 -8.90
N LYS A 21 3.88 -5.83 -8.30
CA LYS A 21 4.02 -7.27 -8.59
C LYS A 21 2.64 -7.92 -8.65
N GLY A 22 2.06 -7.96 -9.85
CA GLY A 22 0.69 -8.47 -10.06
C GLY A 22 -0.32 -7.60 -9.31
N SER A 23 -1.20 -8.24 -8.55
CA SER A 23 -2.23 -7.59 -7.69
C SER A 23 -1.68 -6.97 -6.39
N ILE A 24 -0.41 -6.57 -6.37
CA ILE A 24 0.27 -6.05 -5.18
C ILE A 24 1.10 -4.82 -5.55
N ARG A 25 0.91 -3.71 -4.83
CA ARG A 25 1.80 -2.54 -4.88
C ARG A 25 2.59 -2.38 -3.59
N TYR A 26 3.81 -1.87 -3.73
CA TYR A 26 4.68 -1.52 -2.63
C TYR A 26 4.90 -0.02 -2.59
N TYR A 27 4.68 0.57 -1.42
CA TYR A 27 4.92 1.98 -1.14
C TYR A 27 6.03 2.11 -0.09
N GLY A 28 6.92 3.07 -0.27
CA GLY A 28 8.03 3.35 0.64
C GLY A 28 8.14 4.84 0.91
N LYS A 29 8.76 5.21 2.03
CA LYS A 29 9.00 6.60 2.39
C LYS A 29 10.47 6.78 2.73
N ALA A 30 11.08 7.87 2.26
CA ALA A 30 12.47 8.16 2.58
C ALA A 30 12.67 8.24 4.10
N GLY A 31 13.69 7.56 4.62
CA GLY A 31 13.94 7.45 6.07
C GLY A 31 13.08 6.41 6.79
N VAL A 32 12.23 5.66 6.07
CA VAL A 32 11.48 4.53 6.62
C VAL A 32 11.94 3.25 5.91
N GLU A 33 12.61 2.36 6.64
CA GLU A 33 13.12 1.09 6.08
C GLU A 33 12.01 0.12 5.67
N ARG A 34 10.80 0.30 6.21
CA ARG A 34 9.64 -0.57 5.95
C ARG A 34 8.87 -0.13 4.72
N LEU A 35 8.51 -1.10 3.88
CA LEU A 35 7.59 -0.92 2.76
C LEU A 35 6.16 -1.29 3.18
N ILE A 36 5.20 -0.50 2.73
CA ILE A 36 3.78 -0.81 2.82
C ILE A 36 3.42 -1.70 1.62
N ARG A 37 2.92 -2.90 1.90
CA ARG A 37 2.36 -3.81 0.90
C ARG A 37 0.86 -3.58 0.81
N LEU A 38 0.38 -3.37 -0.41
CA LEU A 38 -1.03 -3.09 -0.68
C LEU A 38 -1.53 -4.09 -1.72
N ASP A 39 -2.33 -5.03 -1.27
CA ASP A 39 -3.01 -6.02 -2.11
C ASP A 39 -4.31 -5.43 -2.66
N TYR A 40 -4.59 -5.66 -3.93
CA TYR A 40 -5.81 -5.20 -4.59
C TYR A 40 -6.33 -6.25 -5.58
N HIS A 41 -7.62 -6.57 -5.47
CA HIS A 41 -8.29 -7.52 -6.35
C HIS A 41 -9.18 -6.77 -7.35
N GLY A 42 -8.62 -6.42 -8.51
CA GLY A 42 -9.39 -5.78 -9.58
C GLY A 42 -9.96 -4.39 -9.24
N PRO A 43 -10.82 -3.81 -10.10
CA PRO A 43 -11.00 -2.36 -10.13
C PRO A 43 -11.76 -1.71 -8.96
N LYS A 44 -12.23 -2.42 -7.92
CA LYS A 44 -13.24 -1.78 -7.04
C LYS A 44 -13.15 -1.91 -5.53
N GLU A 45 -12.43 -2.84 -4.90
CA GLU A 45 -12.42 -2.86 -3.42
C GLU A 45 -11.08 -3.32 -2.83
N VAL A 46 -10.59 -2.57 -1.85
CA VAL A 46 -9.53 -3.04 -0.94
C VAL A 46 -10.25 -3.89 0.12
N PRO A 47 -9.94 -5.20 0.24
CA PRO A 47 -10.52 -6.04 1.28
C PRO A 47 -10.27 -5.41 2.65
N THR A 48 -11.27 -5.38 3.52
CA THR A 48 -11.22 -4.77 4.86
C THR A 48 -10.13 -5.34 5.78
N GLY A 49 -9.46 -6.43 5.39
CA GLY A 49 -8.31 -7.03 6.08
C GLY A 49 -6.91 -6.59 5.60
N THR A 50 -6.79 -5.70 4.60
CA THR A 50 -5.51 -5.41 3.93
C THR A 50 -4.61 -4.40 4.67
N CYS A 51 -5.02 -3.93 5.86
CA CYS A 51 -4.18 -3.12 6.74
C CYS A 51 -3.50 -3.98 7.81
N GLN A 52 -2.71 -4.97 7.41
CA GLN A 52 -1.85 -5.71 8.35
C GLN A 52 -0.41 -5.18 8.26
N ILE A 53 0.02 -4.50 9.32
CA ILE A 53 1.43 -4.22 9.57
C ILE A 53 2.08 -5.57 9.90
N GLN A 54 2.78 -6.17 8.94
CA GLN A 54 3.61 -7.33 9.24
C GLN A 54 4.82 -6.84 10.05
N ASN A 55 4.72 -6.96 11.37
CA ASN A 55 5.87 -6.89 12.25
C ASN A 55 6.68 -8.17 12.03
N SER A 56 7.78 -8.06 11.29
CA SER A 56 8.80 -9.12 11.33
C SER A 56 9.36 -9.15 12.75
N LYS A 57 9.13 -10.25 13.46
CA LYS A 57 10.06 -10.69 14.50
C LYS A 57 11.34 -11.22 13.83
#